data_AF-A0A7S1WJ09-F1
#
_entry.id   AF-A0A7S1WJ09-F1
#
_cell.length_a   1.000
_cell.length_b   1.000
_cell.length_c   1.000
_cell.angle_alpha   90.00
_cell.angle_beta   90.00
_cell.angle_gamma   90.00
#
_symmetry.space_group_name_H-M   'P 1'
#
loop_
_entity.id
_entity.type
_entity.pdbx_description
1 polymer ?
#
loop_
_entity_poly.entity_id
_entity_poly.type
_entity_poly.pdbx_seq_one_letter_code
_entity_poly.pdbx_strand_id
1 'polypeptide(L)'
;KLVLAEPSAASPGGDPQPPPAAPDAPETPAEAPAAALGGSEAPKTGRASEGGDAPSLDLLELVCDGSGAGACPEAADLRRRFEAAPSAGGALTVEKIYRIKRSSALWRDLETAWDTVARKLQARVEDPTFPKPTWLAKQPEGLAKDQRAAWARAKREREEVMWQLLSVSRRKEPNVWAARVFHGCSCLGAAASICRTGFATNVQRTKGWFGEGVYTSTYAPYALRYALGMRDFWDAPGERGYVIAGQAVFAHLYPVTQADNESPLKPALKGHRIAAPEGAQGCDAHYVCVRGIPPGEEHANRTYHACAEGQRPDGDELVVGQEAQLLPEYLLVVRVADDRSLCEQVRVGAEQWGRCEPRAAGAEGHPGAAAQGAAEHKKNLKEAVERRLGRSPTVGTAGSESGKDIVYDTTAEGGQFVSRVRIPGLPELSGTCFEGSPQPRKGAAEHSAASAALAELEKTSRL
;
A
#
# COMPACT_ATOMS: atom_id res chain seq x y z
N LYS A 1 -7.54 76.62 -13.21
CA LYS A 1 -8.85 77.01 -12.63
C LYS A 1 -9.94 76.63 -13.63
N LEU A 2 -10.54 75.47 -13.43
CA LEU A 2 -11.68 74.87 -14.15
C LEU A 2 -12.20 73.83 -13.16
N VAL A 3 -13.10 74.20 -12.26
CA VAL A 3 -14.58 74.24 -12.38
C VAL A 3 -15.15 72.88 -12.74
N LEU A 4 -15.75 72.29 -11.70
CA LEU A 4 -16.55 71.08 -11.64
C LEU A 4 -17.81 71.20 -12.52
N ALA A 5 -18.20 70.10 -13.15
CA ALA A 5 -19.58 69.84 -13.55
C ALA A 5 -19.94 68.41 -13.12
N GLU A 6 -21.05 68.30 -12.41
CA GLU A 6 -21.59 67.08 -11.79
C GLU A 6 -22.10 66.08 -12.85
N PRO A 7 -22.04 64.76 -12.57
CA PRO A 7 -22.66 63.76 -13.42
C PRO A 7 -24.15 63.59 -13.09
N SER A 8 -24.95 63.66 -14.16
CA SER A 8 -26.36 63.32 -14.21
C SER A 8 -26.62 61.84 -13.89
N ALA A 9 -27.62 61.59 -13.04
CA ALA A 9 -28.11 60.27 -12.70
C ALA A 9 -28.85 59.64 -13.90
N ALA A 10 -28.38 58.46 -14.33
CA ALA A 10 -29.12 57.56 -15.21
C ALA A 10 -29.33 56.22 -14.49
N SER A 11 -30.58 55.76 -14.59
CA SER A 11 -31.22 54.60 -13.96
C SER A 11 -30.50 53.25 -14.16
N PRO A 12 -30.78 52.24 -13.31
CA PRO A 12 -30.05 50.99 -13.29
C PRO A 12 -30.34 50.16 -14.55
N GLY A 13 -29.26 49.70 -15.20
CA GLY A 13 -29.31 48.73 -16.27
C GLY A 13 -29.87 47.40 -15.76
N GLY A 14 -30.84 46.86 -16.51
CA GLY A 14 -31.38 45.53 -16.28
C GLY A 14 -30.37 44.44 -16.62
N ASP A 15 -30.46 43.34 -15.87
CA ASP A 15 -29.67 42.13 -16.09
C ASP A 15 -29.92 41.55 -17.49
N PRO A 16 -28.88 41.06 -18.20
CA PRO A 16 -29.06 40.37 -19.45
C PRO A 16 -29.78 39.03 -19.21
N GLN A 17 -30.94 38.90 -19.83
CA GLN A 17 -31.76 37.69 -19.84
C GLN A 17 -30.98 36.56 -20.56
N PRO A 18 -30.84 35.35 -19.98
CA PRO A 18 -30.23 34.23 -20.67
C PRO A 18 -31.09 33.79 -21.86
N PRO A 19 -30.48 33.29 -22.94
CA PRO A 19 -31.21 32.85 -24.13
C PRO A 19 -32.14 31.67 -23.80
N PRO A 20 -33.27 31.54 -24.52
CA PRO A 20 -34.27 30.52 -24.26
C PRO A 20 -33.70 29.11 -24.49
N ALA A 21 -34.04 28.21 -23.57
CA ALA A 21 -33.74 26.79 -23.67
C ALA A 21 -34.35 26.19 -24.95
N ALA A 22 -33.55 25.36 -25.63
CA ALA A 22 -34.00 24.58 -26.77
C ALA A 22 -35.09 23.57 -26.34
N PRO A 23 -36.05 23.24 -27.22
CA PRO A 23 -37.18 22.38 -26.87
C PRO A 23 -36.74 20.94 -26.59
N ASP A 24 -37.37 20.36 -25.56
CA ASP A 24 -37.16 19.00 -25.09
C ASP A 24 -37.37 17.95 -26.20
N ALA A 25 -36.35 17.11 -26.38
CA ALA A 25 -36.45 15.90 -27.18
C ALA A 25 -37.22 14.81 -26.40
N PRO A 26 -38.01 13.97 -27.08
CA PRO A 26 -38.89 13.00 -26.42
C PRO A 26 -38.11 11.95 -25.62
N GLU A 27 -38.57 11.73 -24.38
CA GLU A 27 -38.12 10.67 -23.48
C GLU A 27 -38.39 9.29 -24.08
N THR A 28 -37.34 8.64 -24.60
CA THR A 28 -37.27 7.19 -24.75
C THR A 28 -36.76 6.55 -23.46
N PRO A 29 -37.32 5.41 -23.02
CA PRO A 29 -36.93 4.76 -21.78
C PRO A 29 -35.46 4.33 -21.84
N ALA A 30 -34.69 4.74 -20.84
CA ALA A 30 -33.28 4.41 -20.70
C ALA A 30 -33.10 2.93 -20.36
N GLU A 31 -32.85 2.12 -21.37
CA GLU A 31 -32.06 0.90 -21.20
C GLU A 31 -30.67 1.30 -20.68
N ALA A 32 -30.27 0.71 -19.56
CA ALA A 32 -28.94 0.88 -18.98
C ALA A 32 -27.88 0.51 -20.03
N PRO A 33 -26.95 1.41 -20.39
CA PRO A 33 -25.85 1.02 -21.24
C PRO A 33 -24.92 0.15 -20.41
N ALA A 34 -24.86 -1.14 -20.74
CA ALA A 34 -23.73 -1.98 -20.42
C ALA A 34 -22.47 -1.23 -20.88
N ALA A 35 -21.73 -0.68 -19.92
CA ALA A 35 -20.47 -0.03 -20.17
C ALA A 35 -19.53 -1.10 -20.71
N ALA A 36 -19.41 -1.15 -22.02
CA ALA A 36 -18.35 -1.84 -22.72
C ALA A 36 -17.04 -1.30 -22.16
N LEU A 37 -16.49 -2.04 -21.20
CA LEU A 37 -15.06 -2.08 -20.96
C LEU A 37 -14.46 -2.28 -22.33
N GLY A 38 -13.77 -1.25 -22.81
CA GLY A 38 -12.98 -1.37 -24.03
C GLY A 38 -12.22 -2.68 -23.91
N GLY A 39 -12.56 -3.61 -24.81
CA GLY A 39 -11.71 -4.73 -25.12
C GLY A 39 -10.38 -4.15 -25.55
N SER A 40 -9.52 -3.90 -24.57
CA SER A 40 -8.17 -4.40 -24.72
C SER A 40 -8.40 -5.87 -25.01
N GLU A 41 -8.35 -6.25 -26.30
CA GLU A 41 -7.90 -7.59 -26.63
C GLU A 41 -6.76 -7.82 -25.63
N ALA A 42 -6.91 -8.80 -24.73
CA ALA A 42 -5.74 -9.35 -24.06
C ALA A 42 -4.74 -9.52 -25.19
N PRO A 43 -3.54 -8.90 -25.12
CA PRO A 43 -2.63 -8.86 -26.26
C PRO A 43 -2.60 -10.28 -26.77
N LYS A 44 -3.12 -10.49 -28.00
CA LYS A 44 -3.25 -11.85 -28.54
C LYS A 44 -1.89 -12.44 -28.26
N THR A 45 -1.85 -13.48 -27.45
CA THR A 45 -0.65 -14.27 -27.23
C THR A 45 -0.43 -15.01 -28.54
N GLY A 46 -0.17 -14.25 -29.62
CA GLY A 46 0.52 -14.74 -30.77
C GLY A 46 1.78 -15.31 -30.17
N ARG A 47 1.86 -16.63 -30.20
CA ARG A 47 3.13 -17.35 -30.06
C ARG A 47 4.13 -16.53 -30.86
N ALA A 48 4.96 -15.77 -30.16
CA ALA A 48 6.05 -15.06 -30.78
C ALA A 48 6.81 -16.13 -31.55
N SER A 49 6.93 -15.95 -32.87
CA SER A 49 7.71 -16.86 -33.70
C SER A 49 9.07 -17.04 -33.02
N GLU A 50 9.43 -18.29 -32.73
CA GLU A 50 10.62 -18.66 -31.94
C GLU A 50 11.97 -18.34 -32.65
N GLY A 51 11.96 -17.44 -33.64
CA GLY A 51 13.12 -17.03 -34.44
C GLY A 51 13.68 -15.64 -34.11
N GLY A 52 13.25 -15.00 -33.01
CA GLY A 52 13.87 -13.76 -32.54
C GLY A 52 15.14 -14.07 -31.72
N ASP A 53 16.23 -13.37 -32.01
CA ASP A 53 17.48 -13.46 -31.23
C ASP A 53 17.18 -13.39 -29.73
N ALA A 54 17.71 -14.35 -28.97
CA ALA A 54 17.54 -14.36 -27.52
C ALA A 54 17.97 -13.00 -26.94
N PRO A 55 17.18 -12.37 -26.07
CA PRO A 55 17.49 -11.03 -25.57
C PRO A 55 18.86 -11.04 -24.89
N SER A 56 19.78 -10.18 -25.36
CA SER A 56 21.10 -10.04 -24.75
C SER A 56 20.99 -9.68 -23.27
N LEU A 57 21.67 -10.47 -22.43
CA LEU A 57 21.80 -10.29 -20.99
C LEU A 57 23.22 -9.80 -20.62
N ASP A 58 23.95 -9.19 -21.55
CA ASP A 58 25.38 -8.85 -21.37
C ASP A 58 25.63 -7.85 -20.23
N LEU A 59 24.62 -7.06 -19.89
CA LEU A 59 24.63 -6.10 -18.79
C LEU A 59 24.28 -6.72 -17.42
N LEU A 60 23.94 -8.01 -17.41
CA LEU A 60 23.57 -8.75 -16.23
C LEU A 60 24.68 -9.72 -15.84
N GLU A 61 24.82 -9.95 -14.54
CA GLU A 61 25.64 -11.01 -13.97
C GLU A 61 24.76 -11.95 -13.14
N LEU A 62 24.91 -13.25 -13.34
CA LEU A 62 24.19 -14.24 -12.55
C LEU A 62 24.78 -14.27 -11.13
N VAL A 63 23.95 -13.98 -10.13
CA VAL A 63 24.37 -13.98 -8.71
C VAL A 63 23.77 -15.14 -7.91
N CYS A 64 22.73 -15.78 -8.43
CA CYS A 64 22.15 -17.00 -7.86
C CYS A 64 21.47 -17.81 -8.97
N ASP A 65 21.69 -19.13 -8.98
CA ASP A 65 21.19 -20.08 -9.97
C ASP A 65 20.18 -21.10 -9.40
N GLY A 66 19.68 -20.84 -8.19
CA GLY A 66 18.69 -21.69 -7.51
C GLY A 66 19.29 -22.87 -6.73
N SER A 67 20.59 -23.19 -6.90
CA SER A 67 21.25 -24.29 -6.19
C SER A 67 21.43 -24.07 -4.68
N GLY A 68 21.16 -22.85 -4.19
CA GLY A 68 21.23 -22.48 -2.77
C GLY A 68 22.64 -22.31 -2.20
N ALA A 69 23.69 -22.75 -2.90
CA ALA A 69 25.07 -22.60 -2.45
C ALA A 69 25.62 -21.19 -2.76
N GLY A 70 26.14 -20.50 -1.75
CA GLY A 70 26.95 -19.28 -1.95
C GLY A 70 26.20 -17.99 -2.34
N ALA A 71 24.87 -17.93 -2.17
CA ALA A 71 24.12 -16.71 -2.45
C ALA A 71 24.53 -15.56 -1.52
N CYS A 72 24.75 -14.36 -2.06
CA CYS A 72 24.99 -13.17 -1.24
C CYS A 72 23.73 -12.84 -0.39
N PRO A 73 23.88 -12.11 0.73
CA PRO A 73 22.76 -11.77 1.62
C PRO A 73 21.57 -11.11 0.90
N GLU A 74 21.83 -10.28 -0.10
CA GLU A 74 20.78 -9.63 -0.90
C GLU A 74 20.02 -10.63 -1.77
N ALA A 75 20.71 -11.56 -2.43
CA ALA A 75 20.07 -12.61 -3.21
C ALA A 75 19.23 -13.52 -2.30
N ALA A 76 19.73 -13.87 -1.12
CA ALA A 76 18.97 -14.63 -0.12
C ALA A 76 17.72 -13.87 0.34
N ASP A 77 17.80 -12.55 0.57
CA ASP A 77 16.62 -11.74 0.88
C ASP A 77 15.59 -11.75 -0.24
N LEU A 78 16.03 -11.51 -1.48
CA LEU A 78 15.16 -11.55 -2.66
C LEU A 78 14.46 -12.90 -2.82
N ARG A 79 15.15 -14.02 -2.58
CA ARG A 79 14.53 -15.36 -2.57
C ARG A 79 13.46 -15.47 -1.49
N ARG A 80 13.77 -15.09 -0.25
CA ARG A 80 12.80 -15.13 0.86
C ARG A 80 11.53 -14.33 0.56
N ARG A 81 11.63 -13.21 -0.15
CA ARG A 81 10.48 -12.37 -0.53
C ARG A 81 9.48 -13.10 -1.43
N PHE A 82 9.90 -14.14 -2.16
CA PHE A 82 9.01 -14.99 -2.95
C PHE A 82 8.71 -16.31 -2.25
N GLU A 83 9.75 -17.05 -1.86
CA GLU A 83 9.65 -18.45 -1.42
C GLU A 83 9.04 -18.58 -0.01
N ALA A 84 9.27 -17.58 0.85
CA ALA A 84 8.77 -17.55 2.23
C ALA A 84 7.67 -16.51 2.44
N ALA A 85 7.07 -15.98 1.37
CA ALA A 85 5.96 -15.06 1.51
C ALA A 85 4.75 -15.79 2.14
N PRO A 86 3.96 -15.12 3.02
CA PRO A 86 2.85 -15.76 3.73
C PRO A 86 1.81 -16.45 2.81
N SER A 87 1.68 -16.00 1.57
CA SER A 87 0.80 -16.58 0.57
C SER A 87 1.49 -17.54 -0.40
N ALA A 88 2.82 -17.72 -0.37
CA ALA A 88 3.50 -18.56 -1.36
C ALA A 88 3.47 -20.04 -1.01
N GLY A 89 3.59 -20.41 0.28
CA GLY A 89 3.47 -21.80 0.74
C GLY A 89 4.36 -22.81 0.02
N GLY A 90 5.53 -22.40 -0.50
CA GLY A 90 6.41 -23.26 -1.31
C GLY A 90 6.00 -23.42 -2.78
N ALA A 91 4.91 -22.79 -3.23
CA ALA A 91 4.47 -22.82 -4.63
C ALA A 91 5.31 -21.91 -5.56
N LEU A 92 6.21 -21.09 -5.00
CA LEU A 92 7.08 -20.20 -5.76
C LEU A 92 8.54 -20.55 -5.48
N THR A 93 9.32 -20.65 -6.56
CA THR A 93 10.77 -20.87 -6.51
C THR A 93 11.48 -19.80 -7.33
N VAL A 94 12.49 -19.15 -6.77
CA VAL A 94 13.35 -18.24 -7.54
C VAL A 94 14.46 -19.07 -8.18
N GLU A 95 14.32 -19.34 -9.47
CA GLU A 95 15.28 -20.14 -10.24
C GLU A 95 16.57 -19.37 -10.48
N LYS A 96 16.48 -18.09 -10.85
CA LYS A 96 17.66 -17.27 -11.17
C LYS A 96 17.52 -15.85 -10.64
N ILE A 97 18.63 -15.31 -10.17
CA ILE A 97 18.76 -13.89 -9.85
C ILE A 97 19.95 -13.36 -10.63
N TYR A 98 19.66 -12.37 -11.46
CA TYR A 98 20.64 -11.59 -12.19
C TYR A 98 20.74 -10.21 -11.56
N ARG A 99 21.97 -9.71 -11.38
CA ARG A 99 22.24 -8.34 -10.95
C ARG A 99 22.69 -7.52 -12.15
N ILE A 100 22.27 -6.25 -12.22
CA ILE A 100 22.81 -5.34 -13.23
C ILE A 100 24.26 -4.99 -12.85
N LYS A 101 25.19 -5.13 -13.81
CA LYS A 101 26.62 -4.88 -13.57
C LYS A 101 26.85 -3.41 -13.18
N ARG A 102 27.19 -3.18 -11.91
CA ARG A 102 27.44 -1.83 -11.35
C ARG A 102 28.62 -1.10 -12.00
N SER A 103 29.55 -1.84 -12.59
CA SER A 103 30.68 -1.28 -13.34
C SER A 103 30.29 -0.74 -14.72
N SER A 104 29.10 -1.06 -15.22
CA SER A 104 28.64 -0.55 -16.51
C SER A 104 28.41 0.97 -16.44
N ALA A 105 28.71 1.69 -17.53
CA ALA A 105 28.40 3.11 -17.63
C ALA A 105 26.90 3.37 -17.46
N LEU A 106 26.08 2.55 -18.13
CA LEU A 106 24.63 2.61 -18.06
C LEU A 106 24.11 2.57 -16.62
N TRP A 107 24.54 1.61 -15.79
CA TRP A 107 24.03 1.51 -14.43
C TRP A 107 24.38 2.75 -13.59
N ARG A 108 25.59 3.30 -13.78
CA ARG A 108 26.00 4.55 -13.13
C ARG A 108 25.16 5.75 -13.58
N ASP A 109 24.76 5.80 -14.85
CA ASP A 109 23.87 6.84 -15.36
C ASP A 109 22.47 6.73 -14.74
N LEU A 110 21.92 5.52 -14.63
CA LEU A 110 20.64 5.27 -13.97
C LEU A 110 20.69 5.63 -12.47
N GLU A 111 21.74 5.23 -11.76
CA GLU A 111 21.94 5.57 -10.35
C GLU A 111 22.09 7.08 -10.16
N THR A 112 22.86 7.75 -11.02
CA THR A 112 23.03 9.22 -10.99
C THR A 112 21.71 9.95 -11.22
N ALA A 113 20.88 9.47 -12.16
CA ALA A 113 19.56 10.03 -12.42
C ALA A 113 18.63 9.85 -11.21
N TRP A 114 18.64 8.66 -10.61
CA TRP A 114 17.85 8.34 -9.41
C TRP A 114 18.25 9.18 -8.20
N ASP A 115 19.55 9.31 -7.92
CA ASP A 115 20.08 10.18 -6.87
C ASP A 115 19.75 11.66 -7.12
N THR A 116 19.77 12.08 -8.38
CA THR A 116 19.37 13.44 -8.76
C THR A 116 17.89 13.70 -8.49
N VAL A 117 17.02 12.72 -8.76
CA VAL A 117 15.60 12.81 -8.40
C VAL A 117 15.40 12.84 -6.89
N ALA A 118 16.12 12.01 -6.12
CA ALA A 118 16.06 12.04 -4.65
C ALA A 118 16.41 13.43 -4.10
N ARG A 119 17.50 14.05 -4.58
CA ARG A 119 17.87 15.42 -4.20
C ARG A 119 16.82 16.46 -4.61
N LYS A 120 16.23 16.34 -5.79
CA LYS A 120 15.13 17.23 -6.23
C LYS A 120 13.90 17.09 -5.34
N LEU A 121 13.54 15.86 -4.93
CA LEU A 121 12.46 15.61 -3.99
C LEU A 121 12.76 16.24 -2.63
N GLN A 122 13.98 16.10 -2.12
CA GLN A 122 14.42 16.75 -0.87
C GLN A 122 14.27 18.27 -0.94
N ALA A 123 14.85 18.90 -1.96
CA ALA A 123 14.78 20.35 -2.15
C ALA A 123 13.33 20.85 -2.25
N ARG A 124 12.47 20.08 -2.92
CA ARG A 124 11.03 20.37 -3.05
C ARG A 124 10.28 20.27 -1.70
N VAL A 125 10.67 19.33 -0.83
CA VAL A 125 10.08 19.24 0.52
C VAL A 125 10.49 20.44 1.37
N GLU A 126 11.74 20.89 1.24
CA GLU A 126 12.29 22.03 1.99
C GLU A 126 11.76 23.38 1.49
N ASP A 127 11.32 23.46 0.24
CA ASP A 127 10.69 24.66 -0.32
C ASP A 127 9.40 24.99 0.45
N PRO A 128 9.33 26.14 1.15
CA PRO A 128 8.13 26.55 1.89
C PRO A 128 6.97 26.96 0.97
N THR A 129 7.25 27.29 -0.29
CA THR A 129 6.25 27.70 -1.29
C THR A 129 5.65 26.50 -2.03
N PHE A 130 6.34 25.36 -2.03
CA PHE A 130 5.83 24.16 -2.66
C PHE A 130 4.60 23.62 -1.89
N PRO A 131 3.48 23.30 -2.59
CA PRO A 131 2.28 22.79 -1.94
C PRO A 131 2.58 21.58 -1.05
N LYS A 132 2.08 21.60 0.18
CA LYS A 132 2.17 20.45 1.09
C LYS A 132 0.97 19.52 0.88
N PRO A 133 1.11 18.21 1.11
CA PRO A 133 0.01 17.26 0.99
C PRO A 133 -1.21 17.71 1.79
N THR A 134 -2.30 17.96 1.09
CA THR A 134 -3.52 18.50 1.73
C THR A 134 -4.25 17.45 2.55
N TRP A 135 -4.03 16.16 2.29
CA TRP A 135 -4.52 15.09 3.17
C TRP A 135 -3.87 15.12 4.57
N LEU A 136 -2.72 15.77 4.74
CA LEU A 136 -2.09 16.02 6.05
C LEU A 136 -2.69 17.22 6.79
N ALA A 137 -3.60 17.97 6.16
CA ALA A 137 -4.18 19.17 6.74
C ALA A 137 -4.86 18.87 8.10
N LYS A 138 -4.99 19.95 8.89
CA LYS A 138 -5.80 19.90 10.10
C LYS A 138 -7.26 19.64 9.73
N GLN A 139 -7.99 19.04 10.67
CA GLN A 139 -9.41 18.83 10.52
C GLN A 139 -10.10 20.16 10.18
N PRO A 140 -10.93 20.21 9.13
CA PRO A 140 -11.69 21.41 8.82
C PRO A 140 -12.58 21.83 9.99
N GLU A 141 -12.62 23.14 10.26
CA GLU A 141 -13.53 23.71 11.26
C GLU A 141 -14.98 23.66 10.75
N GLY A 142 -15.95 23.62 11.66
CA GLY A 142 -17.38 23.67 11.31
C GLY A 142 -17.99 22.37 10.76
N LEU A 143 -17.24 21.28 10.64
CA LEU A 143 -17.79 19.97 10.23
C LEU A 143 -18.84 19.47 11.25
N ALA A 144 -19.94 18.93 10.72
CA ALA A 144 -20.94 18.22 11.51
C ALA A 144 -20.34 16.99 12.23
N LYS A 145 -21.00 16.47 13.27
CA LYS A 145 -20.43 15.39 14.12
C LYS A 145 -20.11 14.12 13.32
N ASP A 146 -21.00 13.73 12.44
CA ASP A 146 -20.86 12.61 11.49
C ASP A 146 -19.72 12.85 10.49
N GLN A 147 -19.65 14.05 9.91
CA GLN A 147 -18.56 14.43 8.99
C GLN A 147 -17.19 14.42 9.67
N ARG A 148 -17.11 14.89 10.93
CA ARG A 148 -15.88 14.81 11.74
C ARG A 148 -15.46 13.38 11.99
N ALA A 149 -16.41 12.48 12.29
CA ALA A 149 -16.11 11.07 12.49
C ALA A 149 -15.64 10.41 11.18
N ALA A 150 -16.27 10.71 10.05
CA ALA A 150 -15.84 10.23 8.73
C ALA A 150 -14.44 10.73 8.36
N TRP A 151 -14.16 12.02 8.55
CA TRP A 151 -12.84 12.61 8.31
C TRP A 151 -11.75 11.97 9.19
N ALA A 152 -12.02 11.79 10.49
CA ALA A 152 -11.07 11.19 11.41
C ALA A 152 -10.79 9.71 11.08
N ARG A 153 -11.80 8.98 10.59
CA ARG A 153 -11.64 7.61 10.09
C ARG A 153 -10.78 7.58 8.82
N ALA A 154 -11.13 8.37 7.81
CA ALA A 154 -10.36 8.44 6.56
C ALA A 154 -8.90 8.85 6.81
N LYS A 155 -8.66 9.82 7.68
CA LYS A 155 -7.29 10.22 8.07
C LYS A 155 -6.51 9.05 8.69
N ARG A 156 -7.14 8.32 9.61
CA ARG A 156 -6.52 7.15 10.25
C ARG A 156 -6.18 6.06 9.22
N GLU A 157 -7.08 5.76 8.29
CA GLU A 157 -6.82 4.80 7.21
C GLU A 157 -5.64 5.23 6.34
N ARG A 158 -5.55 6.53 5.99
CA ARG A 158 -4.40 7.05 5.24
C ARG A 158 -3.09 6.94 6.01
N GLU A 159 -3.11 7.23 7.31
CA GLU A 159 -1.95 7.05 8.20
C GLU A 159 -1.52 5.58 8.27
N GLU A 160 -2.46 4.64 8.31
CA GLU A 160 -2.17 3.19 8.27
C GLU A 160 -1.53 2.76 6.94
N VAL A 161 -2.09 3.21 5.81
CA VAL A 161 -1.53 2.92 4.47
C VAL A 161 -0.12 3.51 4.32
N MET A 162 0.09 4.76 4.77
CA MET A 162 1.43 5.37 4.80
C MET A 162 2.40 4.57 5.68
N TRP A 163 1.94 4.15 6.86
CA TRP A 163 2.77 3.38 7.79
C TRP A 163 3.22 2.05 7.17
N GLN A 164 2.36 1.35 6.43
CA GLN A 164 2.72 0.11 5.73
C GLN A 164 3.93 0.32 4.82
N LEU A 165 3.91 1.35 3.96
CA LEU A 165 5.06 1.66 3.10
C LEU A 165 6.30 2.05 3.90
N LEU A 166 6.13 2.93 4.90
CA LEU A 166 7.25 3.40 5.71
C LEU A 166 7.93 2.28 6.51
N SER A 167 7.16 1.27 6.94
CA SER A 167 7.68 0.12 7.70
C SER A 167 8.68 -0.73 6.91
N VAL A 168 8.60 -0.70 5.58
CA VAL A 168 9.52 -1.40 4.66
C VAL A 168 10.47 -0.45 3.93
N SER A 169 10.44 0.83 4.29
CA SER A 169 11.28 1.87 3.70
C SER A 169 12.48 2.22 4.58
N ARG A 170 13.51 2.78 3.96
CA ARG A 170 14.65 3.39 4.64
C ARG A 170 14.79 4.85 4.24
N ARG A 171 15.37 5.67 5.10
CA ARG A 171 15.70 7.05 4.72
C ARG A 171 16.83 7.06 3.69
N LYS A 172 16.65 7.84 2.62
CA LYS A 172 17.66 8.12 1.58
C LYS A 172 18.22 9.53 1.73
N GLU A 173 17.35 10.49 2.03
CA GLU A 173 17.67 11.87 2.45
C GLU A 173 16.86 12.17 3.73
N PRO A 174 17.05 13.32 4.42
CA PRO A 174 16.31 13.63 5.65
C PRO A 174 14.78 13.51 5.52
N ASN A 175 14.22 13.89 4.37
CA ASN A 175 12.79 13.87 4.07
C ASN A 175 12.45 13.01 2.83
N VAL A 176 13.38 12.19 2.35
CA VAL A 176 13.16 11.28 1.21
C VAL A 176 13.39 9.85 1.65
N TRP A 177 12.45 8.99 1.31
CA TRP A 177 12.45 7.57 1.63
C TRP A 177 12.77 6.75 0.40
N ALA A 178 13.34 5.57 0.61
CA ALA A 178 13.55 4.56 -0.41
C ALA A 178 12.95 3.22 0.02
N ALA A 179 12.22 2.56 -0.87
CA ALA A 179 11.65 1.24 -0.65
C ALA A 179 12.16 0.24 -1.71
N ARG A 180 12.37 -1.00 -1.29
CA ARG A 180 12.53 -2.13 -2.23
C ARG A 180 11.18 -2.37 -2.90
N VAL A 181 11.17 -2.36 -4.23
CA VAL A 181 9.97 -2.60 -5.03
C VAL A 181 10.19 -3.67 -6.08
N PHE A 182 9.09 -4.23 -6.55
CA PHE A 182 9.00 -5.30 -7.53
C PHE A 182 8.06 -4.89 -8.66
N HIS A 183 8.42 -5.27 -9.89
CA HIS A 183 7.63 -5.01 -11.09
C HIS A 183 7.63 -6.26 -11.98
N GLY A 184 6.46 -6.85 -12.21
CA GLY A 184 6.31 -8.02 -13.09
C GLY A 184 6.32 -7.64 -14.56
N CYS A 185 7.06 -8.38 -15.36
CA CYS A 185 7.21 -8.18 -16.80
C CYS A 185 6.64 -9.37 -17.57
N SER A 186 5.89 -9.08 -18.64
CA SER A 186 5.24 -10.10 -19.47
C SER A 186 6.20 -11.07 -20.17
N CYS A 187 7.47 -10.69 -20.34
CA CYS A 187 8.49 -11.54 -20.92
C CYS A 187 9.91 -11.12 -20.51
N LEU A 188 10.88 -12.01 -20.75
CA LEU A 188 12.30 -11.74 -20.52
C LEU A 188 12.81 -10.53 -21.32
N GLY A 189 12.34 -10.34 -22.55
CA GLY A 189 12.75 -9.21 -23.39
C GLY A 189 12.37 -7.85 -22.79
N ALA A 190 11.15 -7.73 -22.25
CA ALA A 190 10.70 -6.53 -21.56
C ALA A 190 11.51 -6.27 -20.28
N ALA A 191 11.75 -7.32 -19.49
CA ALA A 191 12.52 -7.22 -18.26
C ALA A 191 13.99 -6.83 -18.55
N ALA A 192 14.63 -7.48 -19.52
CA ALA A 192 15.97 -7.14 -20.00
C ALA A 192 16.02 -5.70 -20.54
N SER A 193 14.98 -5.24 -21.25
CA SER A 193 14.91 -3.84 -21.68
C SER A 193 14.93 -2.89 -20.50
N ILE A 194 14.14 -3.14 -19.44
CA ILE A 194 14.14 -2.28 -18.23
C ILE A 194 15.54 -2.24 -17.60
N CYS A 195 16.24 -3.37 -17.54
CA CYS A 195 17.63 -3.40 -17.06
C CYS A 195 18.58 -2.57 -17.93
N ARG A 196 18.30 -2.42 -19.23
CA ARG A 196 19.13 -1.67 -20.18
C ARG A 196 18.78 -0.19 -20.29
N THR A 197 17.55 0.20 -20.01
CA THR A 197 17.07 1.57 -20.30
C THR A 197 16.49 2.27 -19.07
N GLY A 198 16.39 1.58 -17.94
CA GLY A 198 15.52 2.01 -16.85
C GLY A 198 14.05 1.66 -17.14
N PHE A 199 13.17 1.99 -16.20
CA PHE A 199 11.72 1.93 -16.43
C PHE A 199 11.35 2.91 -17.55
N ALA A 200 10.47 2.50 -18.46
CA ALA A 200 10.19 3.25 -19.67
C ALA A 200 8.90 4.10 -19.59
N THR A 201 8.90 5.23 -20.30
CA THR A 201 7.82 6.24 -20.28
C THR A 201 6.53 5.77 -20.91
N ASN A 202 6.60 4.78 -21.80
CA ASN A 202 5.42 4.18 -22.41
C ASN A 202 4.55 3.41 -21.39
N VAL A 203 5.06 3.06 -20.21
CA VAL A 203 4.25 2.48 -19.11
C VAL A 203 3.16 3.46 -18.66
N GLN A 204 3.35 4.77 -18.83
CA GLN A 204 2.34 5.79 -18.49
C GLN A 204 1.14 5.84 -19.44
N ARG A 205 1.18 5.15 -20.60
CA ARG A 205 0.07 5.21 -21.58
C ARG A 205 -1.17 4.45 -21.15
N THR A 206 -1.03 3.50 -20.22
CA THR A 206 -2.16 2.73 -19.71
C THR A 206 -2.75 3.44 -18.50
N LYS A 207 -4.05 3.75 -18.55
CA LYS A 207 -4.77 4.36 -17.42
C LYS A 207 -4.89 3.36 -16.27
N GLY A 208 -3.91 3.41 -15.37
CA GLY A 208 -3.92 2.62 -14.15
C GLY A 208 -5.00 3.10 -13.18
N TRP A 209 -5.40 2.22 -12.26
CA TRP A 209 -6.54 2.42 -11.36
C TRP A 209 -6.31 3.51 -10.32
N PHE A 210 -5.07 3.67 -9.87
CA PHE A 210 -4.70 4.59 -8.80
C PHE A 210 -3.86 5.77 -9.33
N GLY A 211 -4.04 6.10 -10.61
CA GLY A 211 -3.39 7.25 -11.27
C GLY A 211 -2.50 6.88 -12.45
N GLU A 212 -1.97 7.89 -13.12
CA GLU A 212 -0.96 7.77 -14.17
C GLU A 212 0.44 7.70 -13.55
N GLY A 213 1.23 6.70 -13.92
CA GLY A 213 2.59 6.53 -13.42
C GLY A 213 3.16 5.14 -13.65
N VAL A 214 4.32 4.88 -13.08
CA VAL A 214 4.91 3.54 -13.09
C VAL A 214 4.45 2.78 -11.85
N TYR A 215 3.82 1.63 -12.08
CA TYR A 215 3.27 0.76 -11.06
C TYR A 215 4.31 -0.25 -10.58
N THR A 216 4.52 -0.27 -9.27
CA THR A 216 5.40 -1.24 -8.59
C THR A 216 4.73 -1.71 -7.30
N SER A 217 5.27 -2.74 -6.66
CA SER A 217 4.77 -3.25 -5.38
C SER A 217 5.92 -3.56 -4.43
N THR A 218 5.72 -3.43 -3.13
CA THR A 218 6.64 -3.96 -2.11
C THR A 218 6.41 -5.45 -1.86
N TYR A 219 5.31 -6.03 -2.38
CA TYR A 219 4.93 -7.43 -2.27
C TYR A 219 5.34 -8.19 -3.55
N ALA A 220 6.43 -8.95 -3.44
CA ALA A 220 6.98 -9.74 -4.54
C ALA A 220 5.97 -10.69 -5.22
N PRO A 221 5.19 -11.53 -4.50
CA PRO A 221 4.20 -12.40 -5.13
C PRO A 221 3.08 -11.63 -5.84
N TYR A 222 2.72 -10.44 -5.33
CA TYR A 222 1.72 -9.59 -5.97
C TYR A 222 2.24 -9.05 -7.31
N ALA A 223 3.48 -8.56 -7.35
CA ALA A 223 4.09 -8.10 -8.60
C ALA A 223 4.20 -9.21 -9.67
N LEU A 224 4.39 -10.47 -9.26
CA LEU A 224 4.49 -11.62 -10.16
C LEU A 224 3.23 -11.81 -11.03
N ARG A 225 2.05 -11.42 -10.54
CA ARG A 225 0.79 -11.47 -11.29
C ARG A 225 0.88 -10.78 -12.65
N TYR A 226 1.58 -9.65 -12.72
CA TYR A 226 1.75 -8.91 -13.97
C TYR A 226 2.66 -9.64 -14.96
N ALA A 227 3.62 -10.43 -14.46
CA ALA A 227 4.44 -11.29 -15.29
C ALA A 227 3.67 -12.50 -15.84
N LEU A 228 2.61 -12.92 -15.15
CA LEU A 228 1.76 -14.07 -15.49
C LEU A 228 0.47 -13.68 -16.23
N GLY A 229 0.41 -12.45 -16.77
CA GLY A 229 -0.72 -11.98 -17.56
C GLY A 229 -1.95 -11.67 -16.71
N MET A 230 -1.77 -11.02 -15.55
CA MET A 230 -2.85 -10.64 -14.62
C MET A 230 -3.54 -11.82 -13.90
N ARG A 231 -2.93 -13.01 -13.95
CA ARG A 231 -3.34 -14.18 -13.16
C ARG A 231 -2.53 -14.26 -11.88
N ASP A 232 -3.17 -14.68 -10.80
CA ASP A 232 -2.43 -15.03 -9.59
C ASP A 232 -1.58 -16.28 -9.87
N PHE A 233 -0.45 -16.42 -9.18
CA PHE A 233 0.50 -17.47 -9.51
C PHE A 233 -0.05 -18.88 -9.33
N TRP A 234 -0.97 -19.10 -8.38
CA TRP A 234 -1.65 -20.39 -8.21
C TRP A 234 -2.56 -20.78 -9.38
N ASP A 235 -2.94 -19.83 -10.24
CA ASP A 235 -3.70 -20.08 -11.48
C ASP A 235 -2.79 -20.31 -12.70
N ALA A 236 -1.46 -20.40 -12.50
CA ALA A 236 -0.45 -20.55 -13.55
C ALA A 236 0.61 -21.63 -13.20
N PRO A 237 0.20 -22.86 -12.84
CA PRO A 237 1.13 -23.92 -12.43
C PRO A 237 2.15 -24.23 -13.53
N GLY A 238 3.42 -24.32 -13.13
CA GLY A 238 4.56 -24.59 -14.02
C GLY A 238 5.04 -23.44 -14.88
N GLU A 239 4.34 -22.31 -14.87
CA GLU A 239 4.75 -21.13 -15.63
C GLU A 239 5.93 -20.39 -14.97
N ARG A 240 6.59 -19.56 -15.77
CA ARG A 240 7.68 -18.68 -15.33
C ARG A 240 7.26 -17.23 -15.45
N GLY A 241 7.53 -16.46 -14.41
CA GLY A 241 7.43 -15.02 -14.42
C GLY A 241 8.80 -14.35 -14.35
N TYR A 242 8.91 -13.19 -14.98
CA TYR A 242 10.09 -12.34 -14.94
C TYR A 242 9.78 -11.10 -14.11
N VAL A 243 10.56 -10.84 -13.07
CA VAL A 243 10.31 -9.73 -12.15
C VAL A 243 11.56 -8.87 -12.02
N ILE A 244 11.39 -7.55 -12.11
CA ILE A 244 12.43 -6.60 -11.76
C ILE A 244 12.31 -6.28 -10.28
N ALA A 245 13.41 -6.43 -9.53
CA ALA A 245 13.53 -5.85 -8.21
C ALA A 245 14.41 -4.59 -8.28
N GLY A 246 13.93 -3.51 -7.68
CA GLY A 246 14.59 -2.21 -7.70
C GLY A 246 14.38 -1.40 -6.42
N GLN A 247 14.76 -0.13 -6.47
CA GLN A 247 14.45 0.85 -5.44
C GLN A 247 13.48 1.89 -5.99
N ALA A 248 12.52 2.32 -5.19
CA ALA A 248 11.71 3.50 -5.45
C ALA A 248 12.04 4.60 -4.44
N VAL A 249 12.19 5.86 -4.88
CA VAL A 249 12.28 7.02 -3.98
C VAL A 249 11.02 7.86 -4.00
N PHE A 250 10.64 8.32 -2.82
CA PHE A 250 9.49 9.19 -2.63
C PHE A 250 9.67 10.11 -1.42
N ALA A 251 8.98 11.24 -1.42
CA ALA A 251 9.03 12.22 -0.33
C ALA A 251 7.66 12.42 0.33
N HIS A 252 6.69 12.83 -0.48
CA HIS A 252 5.31 13.08 -0.09
C HIS A 252 4.41 12.07 -0.81
N LEU A 253 3.83 11.19 -0.03
CA LEU A 253 2.95 10.14 -0.51
C LEU A 253 1.49 10.57 -0.40
N TYR A 254 0.67 10.21 -1.37
CA TYR A 254 -0.79 10.18 -1.23
C TYR A 254 -1.23 8.75 -0.90
N PRO A 255 -1.65 8.45 0.34
CA PRO A 255 -2.09 7.11 0.72
C PRO A 255 -3.53 6.94 0.23
N VAL A 256 -3.73 6.14 -0.82
CA VAL A 256 -5.05 5.89 -1.41
C VAL A 256 -5.81 4.87 -0.57
N THR A 257 -7.10 5.15 -0.35
CA THR A 257 -8.01 4.38 0.50
C THR A 257 -9.35 4.16 -0.21
N GLN A 258 -10.27 3.43 0.41
CA GLN A 258 -11.63 3.27 -0.11
C GLN A 258 -12.41 4.60 -0.20
N ALA A 259 -12.03 5.62 0.57
CA ALA A 259 -12.61 6.96 0.46
C ALA A 259 -12.31 7.66 -0.87
N ASP A 260 -11.32 7.16 -1.64
CA ASP A 260 -10.94 7.69 -2.96
C ASP A 260 -11.68 7.01 -4.12
N ASN A 261 -12.59 6.07 -3.82
CA ASN A 261 -13.36 5.37 -4.83
C ASN A 261 -14.75 6.01 -5.01
N GLU A 262 -15.28 6.00 -6.23
CA GLU A 262 -16.67 6.41 -6.51
C GLU A 262 -17.68 5.38 -5.96
N SER A 263 -17.28 4.12 -5.98
CA SER A 263 -17.96 2.98 -5.35
C SER A 263 -16.91 1.95 -4.96
N PRO A 264 -17.19 0.96 -4.10
CA PRO A 264 -16.14 0.07 -3.56
C PRO A 264 -15.23 -0.60 -4.60
N LEU A 265 -15.74 -0.81 -5.83
CA LEU A 265 -15.05 -1.44 -6.95
C LEU A 265 -14.73 -0.49 -8.12
N LYS A 266 -14.93 0.82 -7.95
CA LYS A 266 -14.72 1.83 -9.00
C LYS A 266 -13.77 2.94 -8.51
N PRO A 267 -12.46 2.81 -8.79
CA PRO A 267 -11.47 3.82 -8.40
C PRO A 267 -11.71 5.16 -9.09
N ALA A 268 -11.83 6.26 -8.33
CA ALA A 268 -11.99 7.60 -8.89
C ALA A 268 -10.67 8.15 -9.46
N LEU A 269 -9.53 7.59 -9.03
CA LEU A 269 -8.19 8.06 -9.42
C LEU A 269 -7.74 7.55 -10.79
N LYS A 270 -8.56 6.74 -11.47
CA LYS A 270 -8.15 6.05 -12.69
C LYS A 270 -7.76 7.02 -13.80
N GLY A 271 -6.49 6.98 -14.21
CA GLY A 271 -5.96 7.89 -15.24
C GLY A 271 -5.78 9.34 -14.81
N HIS A 272 -5.87 9.66 -13.52
CA HIS A 272 -5.48 10.97 -13.01
C HIS A 272 -3.97 11.05 -12.80
N ARG A 273 -3.34 12.16 -13.17
CA ARG A 273 -1.93 12.40 -12.85
C ARG A 273 -1.70 12.37 -11.34
N ILE A 274 -0.50 11.95 -10.94
CA ILE A 274 -0.07 12.11 -9.54
C ILE A 274 -0.25 13.56 -9.10
N ALA A 275 -0.77 13.74 -7.89
CA ALA A 275 -1.10 15.03 -7.27
C ALA A 275 -2.26 15.84 -7.88
N ALA A 276 -2.90 15.35 -8.95
CA ALA A 276 -4.11 15.98 -9.49
C ALA A 276 -5.38 15.79 -8.63
N PRO A 277 -5.60 14.62 -7.97
CA PRO A 277 -6.76 14.42 -7.13
C PRO A 277 -6.83 15.41 -5.96
N GLU A 278 -8.04 15.73 -5.51
CA GLU A 278 -8.24 16.47 -4.26
C GLU A 278 -7.57 15.73 -3.10
N GLY A 279 -6.84 16.44 -2.24
CA GLY A 279 -6.05 15.80 -1.17
C GLY A 279 -4.62 15.40 -1.57
N ALA A 280 -4.37 15.13 -2.86
CA ALA A 280 -3.08 14.63 -3.35
C ALA A 280 -2.09 15.73 -3.75
N GLN A 281 -2.52 17.00 -3.77
CA GLN A 281 -1.67 18.13 -4.17
C GLN A 281 -0.36 18.13 -3.37
N GLY A 282 0.78 18.27 -4.08
CA GLY A 282 2.10 18.26 -3.46
C GLY A 282 2.73 16.88 -3.21
N CYS A 283 2.02 15.80 -3.54
CA CYS A 283 2.57 14.43 -3.51
C CYS A 283 3.41 14.12 -4.76
N ASP A 284 4.32 13.15 -4.67
CA ASP A 284 5.11 12.60 -5.80
C ASP A 284 4.83 11.13 -6.08
N ALA A 285 4.02 10.48 -5.25
CA ALA A 285 3.61 9.11 -5.43
C ALA A 285 2.25 8.85 -4.80
N HIS A 286 1.52 7.88 -5.33
CA HIS A 286 0.36 7.27 -4.69
C HIS A 286 0.76 5.91 -4.14
N TYR A 287 0.22 5.53 -2.98
CA TYR A 287 0.42 4.19 -2.44
C TYR A 287 -0.90 3.64 -1.94
N VAL A 288 -1.17 2.38 -2.23
CA VAL A 288 -2.42 1.72 -1.88
C VAL A 288 -2.14 0.32 -1.37
N CYS A 289 -2.79 -0.06 -0.29
CA CYS A 289 -2.90 -1.45 0.14
C CYS A 289 -4.10 -2.07 -0.57
N VAL A 290 -3.90 -3.17 -1.29
CA VAL A 290 -4.97 -3.76 -2.12
C VAL A 290 -5.43 -5.12 -1.62
N ARG A 291 -6.72 -5.40 -1.86
CA ARG A 291 -7.38 -6.69 -1.61
C ARG A 291 -7.90 -7.24 -2.93
N GLY A 292 -7.70 -8.53 -3.12
CA GLY A 292 -8.14 -9.27 -4.28
C GLY A 292 -9.62 -9.65 -4.20
N ILE A 293 -10.42 -9.15 -5.14
CA ILE A 293 -11.81 -9.51 -5.35
C ILE A 293 -11.87 -10.62 -6.40
N PRO A 294 -12.42 -11.81 -6.06
CA PRO A 294 -12.42 -12.96 -6.94
C PRO A 294 -13.14 -12.67 -8.27
N PRO A 295 -12.88 -13.46 -9.32
CA PRO A 295 -13.62 -13.37 -10.57
C PRO A 295 -15.14 -13.39 -10.35
N GLY A 296 -15.87 -12.66 -11.18
CA GLY A 296 -17.32 -12.56 -11.16
C GLY A 296 -17.89 -12.33 -12.55
N GLU A 297 -19.18 -12.00 -12.66
CA GLU A 297 -19.85 -11.80 -13.96
C GLU A 297 -19.19 -10.69 -14.79
N GLU A 298 -18.69 -9.63 -14.15
CA GLU A 298 -18.08 -8.48 -14.82
C GLU A 298 -16.61 -8.70 -15.22
N HIS A 299 -15.90 -9.62 -14.55
CA HIS A 299 -14.46 -9.78 -14.68
C HIS A 299 -14.03 -11.25 -14.60
N ALA A 300 -13.40 -11.73 -15.67
CA ALA A 300 -12.88 -13.10 -15.77
C ALA A 300 -11.68 -13.38 -14.83
N ASN A 301 -10.98 -12.33 -14.38
CA ASN A 301 -9.82 -12.43 -13.50
C ASN A 301 -10.09 -11.78 -12.16
N ARG A 302 -9.33 -12.18 -11.13
CA ARG A 302 -9.28 -11.47 -9.84
C ARG A 302 -8.90 -10.01 -10.09
N THR A 303 -9.63 -9.09 -9.46
CA THR A 303 -9.32 -7.65 -9.49
C THR A 303 -8.82 -7.18 -8.14
N TYR A 304 -8.08 -6.08 -8.08
CA TYR A 304 -7.43 -5.63 -6.86
C TYR A 304 -7.80 -4.18 -6.56
N HIS A 305 -8.44 -3.98 -5.40
CA HIS A 305 -9.03 -2.70 -5.00
C HIS A 305 -8.45 -2.26 -3.67
N ALA A 306 -8.55 -0.97 -3.34
CA ALA A 306 -8.11 -0.46 -2.05
C ALA A 306 -8.73 -1.29 -0.89
N CYS A 307 -7.97 -1.55 0.17
CA CYS A 307 -8.51 -2.25 1.33
C CYS A 307 -9.59 -1.42 2.03
N ALA A 308 -10.66 -2.06 2.47
CA ALA A 308 -11.58 -1.43 3.43
C ALA A 308 -10.96 -1.38 4.83
N GLU A 309 -11.56 -0.57 5.72
CA GLU A 309 -11.13 -0.46 7.11
C GLU A 309 -11.01 -1.85 7.77
N GLY A 310 -9.87 -2.11 8.43
CA GLY A 310 -9.62 -3.37 9.13
C GLY A 310 -9.22 -4.54 8.26
N GLN A 311 -9.34 -4.45 6.93
CA GLN A 311 -8.93 -5.52 6.03
C GLN A 311 -7.41 -5.66 5.98
N ARG A 312 -6.96 -6.90 5.81
CA ARG A 312 -5.56 -7.20 5.55
C ARG A 312 -5.31 -7.16 4.04
N PRO A 313 -4.25 -6.48 3.57
CA PRO A 313 -3.89 -6.48 2.17
C PRO A 313 -3.42 -7.84 1.69
N ASP A 314 -3.75 -8.15 0.44
CA ASP A 314 -3.17 -9.27 -0.33
C ASP A 314 -1.90 -8.81 -1.07
N GLY A 315 -1.78 -7.51 -1.30
CA GLY A 315 -0.63 -6.85 -1.89
C GLY A 315 -0.70 -5.33 -1.73
N ASP A 316 0.15 -4.62 -2.45
CA ASP A 316 0.14 -3.17 -2.51
C ASP A 316 0.53 -2.66 -3.90
N GLU A 317 0.26 -1.38 -4.15
CA GLU A 317 0.78 -0.69 -5.32
C GLU A 317 1.39 0.65 -4.91
N LEU A 318 2.64 0.87 -5.31
CA LEU A 318 3.32 2.16 -5.31
C LEU A 318 3.38 2.69 -6.74
N VAL A 319 2.71 3.82 -6.97
CA VAL A 319 2.63 4.49 -8.26
C VAL A 319 3.43 5.78 -8.20
N VAL A 320 4.51 5.87 -8.97
CA VAL A 320 5.36 7.06 -9.03
C VAL A 320 5.15 7.84 -10.32
N GLY A 321 5.23 9.17 -10.24
CA GLY A 321 4.99 10.05 -11.38
C GLY A 321 6.14 10.13 -12.38
N GLN A 322 7.37 9.78 -11.97
CA GLN A 322 8.56 9.86 -12.81
C GLN A 322 9.32 8.53 -12.78
N GLU A 323 9.74 8.01 -13.94
CA GLU A 323 10.52 6.76 -14.02
C GLU A 323 11.84 6.83 -13.28
N ALA A 324 12.48 8.00 -13.27
CA ALA A 324 13.73 8.22 -12.55
C ALA A 324 13.58 8.20 -11.02
N GLN A 325 12.34 8.10 -10.48
CA GLN A 325 12.14 7.72 -9.08
C GLN A 325 12.44 6.23 -8.83
N LEU A 326 12.60 5.42 -9.89
CA LEU A 326 12.88 3.99 -9.82
C LEU A 326 14.30 3.68 -10.31
N LEU A 327 14.96 2.78 -9.60
CA LEU A 327 16.27 2.24 -9.96
C LEU A 327 16.16 0.71 -10.06
N PRO A 328 16.17 0.11 -11.27
CA PRO A 328 16.23 -1.34 -11.39
C PRO A 328 17.60 -1.84 -10.89
N GLU A 329 17.62 -2.95 -10.16
CA GLU A 329 18.86 -3.53 -9.62
C GLU A 329 19.03 -5.00 -10.01
N TYR A 330 17.93 -5.75 -10.03
CA TYR A 330 17.93 -7.20 -10.26
C TYR A 330 16.82 -7.60 -11.22
N LEU A 331 17.11 -8.66 -12.00
CA LEU A 331 16.14 -9.43 -12.76
C LEU A 331 16.01 -10.81 -12.10
N LEU A 332 14.79 -11.18 -11.75
CA LEU A 332 14.45 -12.47 -11.16
C LEU A 332 13.69 -13.32 -12.16
N VAL A 333 14.05 -14.60 -12.25
CA VAL A 333 13.27 -15.63 -12.93
C VAL A 333 12.62 -16.47 -11.86
N VAL A 334 11.30 -16.39 -11.77
CA VAL A 334 10.50 -17.07 -10.74
C VAL A 334 9.65 -18.13 -11.42
N ARG A 335 9.66 -19.34 -10.89
CA ARG A 335 8.85 -20.46 -11.36
C ARG A 335 7.74 -20.77 -10.37
N VAL A 336 6.55 -20.99 -10.91
CA VAL A 336 5.42 -21.54 -10.17
C VAL A 336 5.56 -23.07 -10.13
N ALA A 337 5.29 -23.69 -9.00
CA ALA A 337 5.27 -25.14 -8.85
C ALA A 337 4.32 -25.78 -9.89
N ASP A 338 4.70 -26.95 -10.41
CA ASP A 338 3.83 -27.73 -11.30
C ASP A 338 2.72 -28.45 -10.52
N ASP A 339 2.84 -28.56 -9.20
CA ASP A 339 1.89 -29.24 -8.32
C ASP A 339 0.61 -28.41 -8.16
N ARG A 340 -0.43 -28.82 -8.90
CA ARG A 340 -1.76 -28.21 -8.85
C ARG A 340 -2.43 -28.31 -7.48
N SER A 341 -2.18 -29.38 -6.73
CA SER A 341 -2.75 -29.56 -5.40
C SER A 341 -2.15 -28.56 -4.42
N LEU A 342 -0.84 -28.35 -4.51
CA LEU A 342 -0.16 -27.32 -3.73
C LEU A 342 -0.66 -25.92 -4.09
N CYS A 343 -0.80 -25.61 -5.39
CA CYS A 343 -1.33 -24.33 -5.84
C CYS A 343 -2.76 -24.08 -5.31
N GLU A 344 -3.62 -25.10 -5.33
CA GLU A 344 -4.98 -25.00 -4.78
C GLU A 344 -4.98 -24.80 -3.26
N GLN A 345 -4.13 -25.52 -2.51
CA GLN A 345 -3.99 -25.31 -1.07
C GLN A 345 -3.53 -23.88 -0.76
N VAL A 346 -2.56 -23.38 -1.52
CA VAL A 346 -2.08 -22.00 -1.42
C VAL A 346 -3.17 -21.00 -1.73
N ARG A 347 -3.97 -21.23 -2.79
CA ARG A 347 -5.13 -20.40 -3.13
C ARG A 347 -6.13 -20.34 -1.98
N VAL A 348 -6.54 -21.49 -1.44
CA VAL A 348 -7.47 -21.57 -0.31
C VAL A 348 -6.89 -20.83 0.90
N GLY A 349 -5.62 -21.05 1.20
CA GLY A 349 -4.89 -20.36 2.26
C GLY A 349 -4.91 -18.83 2.07
N ALA A 350 -4.59 -18.34 0.88
CA ALA A 350 -4.60 -16.92 0.54
C ALA A 350 -6.02 -16.32 0.59
N GLU A 351 -7.04 -17.04 0.14
CA GLU A 351 -8.42 -16.57 0.19
C GLU A 351 -8.97 -16.48 1.61
N GLN A 352 -8.55 -17.38 2.50
CA GLN A 352 -8.87 -17.36 3.93
C GLN A 352 -8.00 -16.35 4.69
N TRP A 353 -6.79 -16.09 4.21
CA TRP A 353 -5.85 -15.16 4.81
C TRP A 353 -6.42 -13.74 4.81
N GLY A 354 -6.61 -13.19 6.01
CA GLY A 354 -7.08 -11.81 6.16
C GLY A 354 -8.58 -11.60 5.96
N ARG A 355 -9.35 -12.66 5.67
CA ARG A 355 -10.78 -12.65 6.00
C ARG A 355 -10.90 -12.80 7.50
N CYS A 356 -10.69 -11.71 8.23
CA CYS A 356 -11.48 -11.55 9.45
C CYS A 356 -12.91 -11.64 8.95
N GLU A 357 -13.59 -12.77 9.16
CA GLU A 357 -15.00 -12.85 8.82
C GLU A 357 -15.64 -11.60 9.42
N PRO A 358 -16.28 -10.74 8.63
CA PRO A 358 -17.12 -9.72 9.20
C PRO A 358 -18.14 -10.51 9.99
N ARG A 359 -17.92 -10.61 11.30
CA ARG A 359 -18.70 -11.41 12.24
C ARG A 359 -20.15 -11.18 11.85
N ALA A 360 -20.79 -12.21 11.29
CA ALA A 360 -21.98 -12.06 10.46
C ALA A 360 -22.90 -11.02 11.11
N ALA A 361 -23.14 -9.93 10.39
CA ALA A 361 -23.90 -8.76 10.85
C ALA A 361 -25.41 -9.05 10.99
N GLY A 362 -25.76 -10.26 11.44
CA GLY A 362 -27.10 -10.68 11.84
C GLY A 362 -27.37 -10.47 13.34
N ALA A 363 -26.39 -9.98 14.10
CA ALA A 363 -26.67 -9.32 15.37
C ALA A 363 -26.57 -7.81 15.12
N GLU A 364 -27.63 -7.06 15.41
CA GLU A 364 -27.72 -5.59 15.37
C GLU A 364 -26.77 -4.90 16.37
N GLY A 365 -25.53 -5.37 16.48
CA GLY A 365 -24.46 -4.74 17.23
C GLY A 365 -23.81 -3.68 16.35
N HIS A 366 -23.99 -2.41 16.73
CA HIS A 366 -23.37 -1.25 16.10
C HIS A 366 -21.92 -1.51 15.63
N PRO A 367 -21.52 -0.97 14.46
CA PRO A 367 -20.17 -1.09 13.88
C PRO A 367 -19.04 -0.45 14.73
N GLY A 368 -19.34 -0.02 15.97
CA GLY A 368 -18.36 0.36 16.97
C GLY A 368 -17.73 -0.82 17.73
N ALA A 369 -18.30 -2.03 17.70
CA ALA A 369 -17.95 -3.10 18.63
C ALA A 369 -16.52 -3.66 18.52
N ALA A 370 -15.91 -3.71 17.32
CA ALA A 370 -14.55 -4.25 17.15
C ALA A 370 -13.45 -3.25 17.60
N ALA A 371 -13.62 -1.97 17.29
CA ALA A 371 -12.77 -0.91 17.82
C ALA A 371 -13.03 -0.66 19.32
N GLN A 372 -14.28 -0.86 19.78
CA GLN A 372 -14.64 -0.87 21.21
C GLN A 372 -13.96 -2.03 21.93
N GLY A 373 -13.99 -3.25 21.39
CA GLY A 373 -13.31 -4.42 21.96
C GLY A 373 -11.79 -4.22 22.06
N ALA A 374 -11.17 -3.63 21.03
CA ALA A 374 -9.74 -3.28 21.04
C ALA A 374 -9.39 -2.27 22.15
N ALA A 375 -10.23 -1.25 22.36
CA ALA A 375 -10.11 -0.32 23.47
C ALA A 375 -10.42 -0.97 24.83
N GLU A 376 -11.25 -2.01 24.83
CA GLU A 376 -11.77 -2.65 26.03
C GLU A 376 -10.69 -3.35 26.84
N HIS A 377 -9.78 -4.12 26.25
CA HIS A 377 -8.78 -4.83 27.08
C HIS A 377 -7.71 -3.89 27.65
N LYS A 378 -7.33 -2.83 26.94
CA LYS A 378 -6.43 -1.80 27.48
C LYS A 378 -7.11 -1.05 28.62
N LYS A 379 -8.42 -0.77 28.49
CA LYS A 379 -9.24 -0.16 29.54
C LYS A 379 -9.40 -1.11 30.73
N ASN A 380 -9.76 -2.37 30.51
CA ASN A 380 -9.94 -3.39 31.54
C ASN A 380 -8.64 -3.66 32.29
N LEU A 381 -7.50 -3.71 31.60
CA LEU A 381 -6.19 -3.79 32.24
C LEU A 381 -5.94 -2.57 33.13
N LYS A 382 -6.23 -1.37 32.62
CA LYS A 382 -6.12 -0.12 33.41
C LYS A 382 -6.99 -0.17 34.67
N GLU A 383 -8.24 -0.60 34.55
CA GLU A 383 -9.18 -0.72 35.68
C GLU A 383 -8.78 -1.83 36.67
N ALA A 384 -8.22 -2.95 36.18
CA ALA A 384 -7.70 -4.01 37.02
C ALA A 384 -6.49 -3.54 37.84
N VAL A 385 -5.55 -2.83 37.21
CA VAL A 385 -4.39 -2.24 37.89
C VAL A 385 -4.84 -1.13 38.85
N GLU A 386 -5.81 -0.30 38.47
CA GLU A 386 -6.39 0.74 39.34
C GLU A 386 -6.97 0.17 40.64
N ARG A 387 -7.74 -0.91 40.55
CA ARG A 387 -8.30 -1.61 41.72
C ARG A 387 -7.21 -2.11 42.67
N ARG A 388 -6.08 -2.58 42.13
CA ARG A 388 -4.95 -3.08 42.92
C ARG A 388 -4.14 -1.94 43.55
N LEU A 389 -3.96 -0.83 42.83
CA LEU A 389 -3.18 0.31 43.32
C LEU A 389 -3.96 1.24 44.26
N GLY A 390 -5.30 1.21 44.21
CA GLY A 390 -6.14 2.20 44.91
C GLY A 390 -6.03 3.62 44.33
N ARG A 391 -5.43 3.77 43.14
CA ARG A 391 -5.29 5.04 42.40
C ARG A 391 -5.26 4.77 40.90
N SER A 392 -5.61 5.78 40.10
CA SER A 392 -5.56 5.66 38.64
C SER A 392 -4.12 5.41 38.16
N PRO A 393 -3.87 4.34 37.38
CA PRO A 393 -2.54 4.01 36.89
C PRO A 393 -2.13 4.92 35.75
N THR A 394 -0.84 5.22 35.73
CA THR A 394 -0.16 5.96 34.67
C THR A 394 0.35 4.99 33.59
N VAL A 395 0.11 5.34 32.32
CA VAL A 395 0.51 4.51 31.16
C VAL A 395 1.67 5.18 30.44
N GLY A 396 2.67 4.40 30.04
CA GLY A 396 3.82 4.84 29.26
C GLY A 396 4.16 3.89 28.12
N THR A 397 5.16 4.29 27.33
CA THR A 397 5.77 3.45 26.28
C THR A 397 7.22 3.15 26.63
N ALA A 398 7.83 2.18 25.95
CA ALA A 398 9.27 1.91 26.04
C ALA A 398 10.10 3.21 26.00
N GLY A 399 11.06 3.35 26.92
CA GLY A 399 11.89 4.55 27.10
C GLY A 399 11.35 5.59 28.09
N SER A 400 10.14 5.40 28.64
CA SER A 400 9.53 6.29 29.63
C SER A 400 9.05 5.54 30.87
N GLU A 401 9.90 4.64 31.40
CA GLU A 401 9.53 3.69 32.45
C GLU A 401 9.42 4.32 33.83
N SER A 402 10.18 5.38 34.11
CA SER A 402 10.20 6.03 35.42
C SER A 402 8.84 6.61 35.77
N GLY A 403 8.26 6.14 36.88
CA GLY A 403 6.98 6.62 37.39
C GLY A 403 5.76 6.21 36.57
N LYS A 404 5.86 5.18 35.72
CA LYS A 404 4.71 4.59 35.02
C LYS A 404 4.27 3.30 35.69
N ASP A 405 2.96 3.04 35.69
CA ASP A 405 2.39 1.84 36.28
C ASP A 405 2.21 0.72 35.23
N ILE A 406 1.95 1.10 33.97
CA ILE A 406 1.80 0.20 32.83
C ILE A 406 2.68 0.70 31.68
N VAL A 407 3.53 -0.15 31.11
CA VAL A 407 4.44 0.21 30.02
C VAL A 407 4.26 -0.75 28.85
N TYR A 408 3.96 -0.21 27.68
CA TYR A 408 3.93 -0.97 26.43
C TYR A 408 5.23 -0.78 25.64
N ASP A 409 5.81 -1.88 25.20
CA ASP A 409 6.93 -1.93 24.27
C ASP A 409 6.47 -2.67 23.01
N THR A 410 6.55 -2.05 21.84
CA THR A 410 6.04 -2.66 20.61
C THR A 410 7.07 -2.60 19.51
N THR A 411 7.45 -3.77 19.02
CA THR A 411 8.39 -3.93 17.91
C THR A 411 7.62 -4.29 16.64
N ALA A 412 8.18 -3.91 15.49
CA ALA A 412 7.70 -4.35 14.18
C ALA A 412 8.69 -5.38 13.63
N GLU A 413 8.24 -6.63 13.49
CA GLU A 413 9.05 -7.74 13.00
C GLU A 413 8.28 -8.44 11.87
N GLY A 414 8.92 -8.57 10.70
CA GLY A 414 8.33 -9.31 9.56
C GLY A 414 7.02 -8.72 9.02
N GLY A 415 6.77 -7.41 9.17
CA GLY A 415 5.52 -6.77 8.74
C GLY A 415 4.34 -7.00 9.70
N GLN A 416 4.61 -7.52 10.90
CA GLN A 416 3.65 -7.62 12.00
C GLN A 416 4.20 -6.85 13.21
N PHE A 417 3.31 -6.50 14.12
CA PHE A 417 3.64 -5.89 15.39
C PHE A 417 3.54 -6.91 16.50
N VAL A 418 4.56 -6.98 17.35
CA VAL A 418 4.53 -7.72 18.60
C VAL A 418 4.64 -6.71 19.72
N SER A 419 3.68 -6.72 20.64
CA SER A 419 3.69 -5.84 21.79
C SER A 419 3.92 -6.63 23.06
N ARG A 420 4.62 -6.01 23.99
CA ARG A 420 4.92 -6.51 25.32
C ARG A 420 4.42 -5.48 26.31
N VAL A 421 3.68 -5.91 27.32
CA VAL A 421 3.25 -5.04 28.42
C VAL A 421 3.92 -5.45 29.72
N ARG A 422 4.42 -4.46 30.45
CA ARG A 422 4.97 -4.59 31.81
C ARG A 422 4.12 -3.76 32.77
N ILE A 423 3.99 -4.23 34.01
CA ILE A 423 3.18 -3.55 35.05
C ILE A 423 4.06 -3.25 36.28
N PRO A 424 5.07 -2.36 36.16
CA PRO A 424 5.98 -2.05 37.26
C PRO A 424 5.30 -1.40 38.47
N GLY A 425 4.09 -0.85 38.31
CA GLY A 425 3.31 -0.29 39.41
C GLY A 425 2.89 -1.34 40.45
N LEU A 426 2.84 -2.62 40.08
CA LEU A 426 2.48 -3.73 40.95
C LEU A 426 3.75 -4.52 41.34
N PRO A 427 4.24 -4.42 42.59
CA PRO A 427 5.48 -5.08 43.02
C PRO A 427 5.50 -6.59 42.75
N GLU A 428 4.35 -7.26 42.88
CA GLU A 428 4.19 -8.69 42.65
C GLU A 428 4.36 -9.12 41.18
N LEU A 429 4.19 -8.18 40.24
CA LEU A 429 4.41 -8.40 38.80
C LEU A 429 5.64 -7.64 38.29
N SER A 430 6.40 -6.99 39.19
CA SER A 430 7.59 -6.24 38.81
C SER A 430 8.62 -7.17 38.17
N GLY A 431 9.03 -6.86 36.94
CA GLY A 431 9.92 -7.70 36.14
C GLY A 431 9.22 -8.74 35.25
N THR A 432 7.90 -8.93 35.38
CA THR A 432 7.15 -9.80 34.47
C THR A 432 6.78 -9.06 33.19
N CYS A 433 6.90 -9.76 32.05
CA CYS A 433 6.63 -9.23 30.73
C CYS A 433 5.59 -10.10 30.03
N PHE A 434 4.48 -9.50 29.60
CA PHE A 434 3.39 -10.19 28.92
C PHE A 434 3.43 -9.86 27.43
N GLU A 435 3.83 -10.85 26.64
CA GLU A 435 3.90 -10.72 25.18
C GLU A 435 2.55 -11.07 24.54
N GLY A 436 2.06 -10.18 23.68
CA GLY A 436 0.90 -10.42 22.84
C GLY A 436 1.25 -11.21 21.59
N SER A 437 0.24 -11.78 20.94
CA SER A 437 0.38 -12.39 19.62
C SER A 437 0.81 -11.36 18.55
N PRO A 438 1.50 -11.78 17.47
CA PRO A 438 1.78 -10.91 16.33
C PRO A 438 0.49 -10.39 15.68
N GLN A 439 0.41 -9.08 15.46
CA GLN A 439 -0.79 -8.43 14.93
C GLN A 439 -0.45 -7.51 13.75
N PRO A 440 -1.40 -7.27 12.82
CA PRO A 440 -1.14 -6.41 11.67
C PRO A 440 -1.07 -4.91 12.04
N ARG A 441 -1.43 -4.52 13.27
CA ARG A 441 -1.47 -3.13 13.73
C ARG A 441 -0.89 -2.99 15.14
N LYS A 442 -0.18 -1.90 15.41
CA LYS A 442 0.39 -1.59 16.74
C LYS A 442 -0.66 -1.65 17.85
N GLY A 443 -1.80 -0.99 17.66
CA GLY A 443 -2.88 -0.97 18.65
C GLY A 443 -3.48 -2.36 18.91
N ALA A 444 -3.56 -3.20 17.89
CA ALA A 444 -3.99 -4.60 18.04
C ALA A 444 -2.94 -5.44 18.79
N ALA A 445 -1.64 -5.21 18.52
CA ALA A 445 -0.56 -5.86 19.26
C ALA A 445 -0.58 -5.48 20.75
N GLU A 446 -0.68 -4.18 21.05
CA GLU A 446 -0.81 -3.68 22.43
C GLU A 446 -2.04 -4.27 23.12
N HIS A 447 -3.16 -4.37 22.39
CA HIS A 447 -4.36 -5.02 22.89
C HIS A 447 -4.14 -6.51 23.21
N SER A 448 -3.48 -7.25 22.32
CA SER A 448 -3.16 -8.66 22.55
C SER A 448 -2.26 -8.84 23.78
N ALA A 449 -1.27 -7.95 23.96
CA ALA A 449 -0.42 -7.94 25.14
C ALA A 449 -1.22 -7.60 26.41
N ALA A 450 -2.12 -6.63 26.34
CA ALA A 450 -3.00 -6.25 27.45
C ALA A 450 -3.93 -7.40 27.87
N SER A 451 -4.45 -8.15 26.90
CA SER A 451 -5.26 -9.35 27.13
C SER A 451 -4.46 -10.44 27.87
N ALA A 452 -3.22 -10.70 27.42
CA ALA A 452 -2.33 -11.65 28.09
C ALA A 452 -2.02 -11.26 29.55
N ALA A 453 -1.77 -9.97 29.80
CA ALA A 453 -1.52 -9.46 31.15
C ALA A 453 -2.75 -9.52 32.05
N LEU A 454 -3.94 -9.21 31.50
CA LEU A 454 -5.20 -9.27 32.24
C LEU A 454 -5.50 -10.70 32.70
N ALA A 455 -5.28 -11.69 31.82
CA ALA A 455 -5.49 -13.09 32.15
C ALA A 455 -4.61 -13.55 33.31
N GLU A 456 -3.38 -13.03 33.43
CA GLU A 456 -2.49 -13.36 34.54
C GLU A 456 -2.90 -12.64 35.85
N LEU A 457 -3.29 -11.36 35.76
CA LEU A 457 -3.81 -10.62 36.90
C LEU A 457 -5.06 -11.27 37.52
N GLU A 458 -5.91 -11.88 36.71
CA GLU A 458 -7.08 -12.60 37.19
C GLU A 458 -6.70 -13.88 37.94
N LYS A 459 -5.63 -14.57 37.54
CA LYS A 459 -5.12 -15.75 38.27
C LYS A 459 -4.57 -15.38 39.63
N THR A 460 -3.76 -14.31 39.71
CA THR A 460 -3.20 -13.81 40.98
C THR A 460 -4.23 -13.13 41.88
N SER A 461 -5.47 -12.93 41.42
CA SER A 461 -6.59 -12.43 42.23
C SER A 461 -7.42 -13.54 42.89
N ARG A 462 -7.20 -14.80 42.51
CA ARG A 462 -7.88 -15.97 43.09
C ARG A 462 -7.06 -16.68 44.17
N LEU A 463 -5.83 -16.21 44.38
CA LEU A 463 -4.94 -16.59 45.48
C LEU A 463 -5.01 -15.49 46.54
#